data_AF-A0A2S5BE20-F1
#
_entry.id   AF-A0A2S5BE20-F1
#
_cell.length_a   1.000
_cell.length_b   1.000
_cell.length_c   1.000
_cell.angle_alpha   90.00
_cell.angle_beta   90.00
_cell.angle_gamma   90.00
#
_symmetry.space_group_name_H-M   'P 1'
#
loop_
_entity.id
_entity.type
_entity.pdbx_description
1 polymer ?
#
loop_
_entity_poly.entity_id
_entity_poly.type
_entity_poly.pdbx_seq_one_letter_code
_entity_poly.pdbx_strand_id
1 'polypeptide(L)'
;MTSTASATPRLSLFACLPDELIETIGRDVYGDPEEWSLEGLDALRCLAQVDRRTRRILQPLCWKTLYVSMGARDYAQLAQLLATFGPLVTSLVFDSSQQPPEKPDAVRLQALETALGHCPSLDSVYFSHDTALRHDDNVYRPWNAASISHQCVARALVPLASRLRRLECSGRYADLRFYAHAFALLLPSAANLQSVHLPISGSGYATQLLLQCAQALMQMTEVRALILHLDVLLHADQFRLPHLEHADLYYLGDDPEFPAYLQSFLRSVSSTLRHLAIRLPPADIVLPNFASPIVFPRLESLRLCGLSTTNFMLNLTSATPTLRSICICTLDADTFDVIRAFCEKATTKSWRKLVFVEACCESGGSSKAVFERLAAWATSCGAHVEIEDKVSWDARKLEESQRRAGLRPCFV
;
A
#
# COMPACT_ATOMS: atom_id res chain seq x y z
N MET A 1 29.84 26.32 -55.88
CA MET A 1 29.82 26.89 -54.51
C MET A 1 29.03 25.94 -53.61
N THR A 2 29.70 24.96 -53.00
CA THR A 2 29.10 24.05 -52.02
C THR A 2 29.24 24.69 -50.64
N SER A 3 28.10 25.14 -50.10
CA SER A 3 28.00 25.69 -48.75
C SER A 3 28.33 24.61 -47.73
N THR A 4 29.56 24.64 -47.19
CA THR A 4 29.93 23.89 -45.98
C THR A 4 29.24 24.54 -44.78
N ALA A 5 27.98 24.13 -44.53
CA ALA A 5 27.29 24.50 -43.32
C ALA A 5 28.11 23.97 -42.13
N SER A 6 28.70 24.90 -41.36
CA SER A 6 29.36 24.61 -40.10
C SER A 6 28.35 23.95 -39.16
N ALA A 7 28.48 22.64 -38.98
CA ALA A 7 27.70 21.91 -38.00
C ALA A 7 28.21 22.32 -36.61
N THR A 8 27.57 23.30 -36.00
CA THR A 8 27.78 23.59 -34.58
C THR A 8 27.54 22.31 -33.79
N PRO A 9 28.52 21.83 -33.00
CA PRO A 9 28.36 20.60 -32.24
C PRO A 9 27.21 20.78 -31.26
N ARG A 10 26.18 19.95 -31.39
CA ARG A 10 25.13 19.86 -30.38
C ARG A 10 25.75 19.24 -29.13
N LEU A 11 26.12 20.07 -28.16
CA LEU A 11 26.52 19.61 -26.85
C LEU A 11 25.33 18.87 -26.21
N SER A 12 25.53 17.60 -25.87
CA SER A 12 24.56 16.87 -25.06
C SER A 12 24.48 17.54 -23.69
N LEU A 13 23.29 17.94 -23.26
CA LEU A 13 23.08 18.51 -21.92
C LEU A 13 23.62 17.56 -20.84
N PHE A 14 23.43 16.25 -21.00
CA PHE A 14 23.92 15.22 -20.09
C PHE A 14 25.46 15.14 -20.00
N ALA A 15 26.18 15.59 -21.04
CA ALA A 15 27.64 15.63 -20.98
C ALA A 15 28.15 16.65 -19.95
N CYS A 16 27.36 17.70 -19.67
CA CYS A 16 27.72 18.77 -18.74
C CYS A 16 27.17 18.57 -17.32
N LEU A 17 26.24 17.65 -17.11
CA LEU A 17 25.64 17.42 -15.79
C LEU A 17 26.57 16.57 -14.89
N PRO A 18 26.57 16.79 -13.56
CA PRO A 18 27.23 15.90 -12.60
C PRO A 18 26.48 14.55 -12.50
N ASP A 19 27.18 13.47 -12.10
CA ASP A 19 26.61 12.10 -12.07
C ASP A 19 25.36 12.04 -11.17
N GLU A 20 25.35 12.78 -10.06
CA GLU A 20 24.27 12.84 -9.08
C GLU A 20 22.99 13.46 -9.64
N LEU A 21 23.13 14.45 -10.53
CA LEU A 21 21.99 15.09 -11.17
C LEU A 21 21.42 14.22 -12.27
N ILE A 22 22.28 13.50 -13.01
CA ILE A 22 21.82 12.49 -13.98
C ILE A 22 21.04 11.40 -13.25
N GLU A 23 21.54 10.91 -12.12
CA GLU A 23 20.85 9.92 -11.30
C GLU A 23 19.52 10.45 -10.76
N THR A 24 19.48 11.70 -10.29
CA THR A 24 18.24 12.35 -9.83
C THR A 24 17.22 12.47 -10.95
N ILE A 25 17.61 12.96 -12.14
CA ILE A 25 16.74 13.00 -13.32
C ILE A 25 16.27 11.59 -13.69
N GLY A 26 17.15 10.59 -13.60
CA GLY A 26 16.79 9.19 -13.82
C GLY A 26 15.71 8.71 -12.86
N ARG A 27 15.81 9.04 -11.57
CA ARG A 27 14.79 8.72 -10.56
C ARG A 27 13.49 9.46 -10.84
N ASP A 28 13.56 10.74 -11.22
CA ASP A 28 12.38 11.55 -11.52
C ASP A 28 11.67 11.08 -12.80
N VAL A 29 12.42 10.66 -13.83
CA VAL A 29 11.86 10.14 -15.10
C VAL A 29 11.36 8.72 -14.96
N TYR A 30 12.03 7.90 -14.15
CA TYR A 30 11.49 6.63 -13.71
C TYR A 30 10.12 6.81 -13.02
N GLY A 31 9.89 8.01 -12.45
CA GLY A 31 8.70 8.36 -11.69
C GLY A 31 8.84 7.91 -10.25
N ASP A 32 7.82 8.23 -9.45
CA ASP A 32 7.62 7.49 -8.22
C ASP A 32 7.50 6.00 -8.60
N PRO A 33 8.25 5.09 -7.97
CA PRO A 33 7.97 3.67 -8.10
C PRO A 33 6.47 3.39 -8.06
N GLU A 34 5.68 4.09 -7.25
CA GLU A 34 4.23 3.91 -7.02
C GLU A 34 3.24 4.50 -8.05
N GLU A 35 3.64 5.46 -8.88
CA GLU A 35 2.81 5.97 -10.00
C GLU A 35 3.17 5.28 -11.33
N TRP A 36 3.37 3.96 -11.21
CA TRP A 36 3.90 3.06 -12.23
C TRP A 36 3.34 3.35 -13.63
N SER A 37 4.19 3.78 -14.56
CA SER A 37 3.88 3.71 -15.99
C SER A 37 4.99 2.95 -16.72
N LEU A 38 4.59 2.03 -17.61
CA LEU A 38 5.52 1.44 -18.59
C LEU A 38 6.27 2.53 -19.37
N GLU A 39 5.62 3.69 -19.55
CA GLU A 39 6.17 4.89 -20.16
C GLU A 39 7.39 5.44 -19.41
N GLY A 40 7.37 5.52 -18.08
CA GLY A 40 8.51 5.97 -17.27
C GLY A 40 9.73 5.04 -17.36
N LEU A 41 9.51 3.73 -17.34
CA LEU A 41 10.59 2.75 -17.51
C LEU A 41 11.19 2.79 -18.93
N ASP A 42 10.36 2.90 -19.95
CA ASP A 42 10.82 3.01 -21.34
C ASP A 42 11.53 4.35 -21.58
N ALA A 43 11.06 5.43 -20.98
CA ALA A 43 11.75 6.71 -20.96
C ALA A 43 13.13 6.60 -20.28
N LEU A 44 13.21 5.94 -19.12
CA LEU A 44 14.48 5.70 -18.43
C LEU A 44 15.44 4.86 -19.28
N ARG A 45 14.95 3.82 -19.94
CA ARG A 45 15.74 2.98 -20.87
C ARG A 45 16.25 3.79 -22.05
N CYS A 46 15.43 4.69 -22.60
CA CYS A 46 15.83 5.60 -23.66
C CYS A 46 16.91 6.58 -23.17
N LEU A 47 16.75 7.16 -21.97
CA LEU A 47 17.76 8.01 -21.35
C LEU A 47 19.08 7.27 -21.11
N ALA A 48 19.02 6.03 -20.63
CA ALA A 48 20.21 5.18 -20.46
C ALA A 48 20.92 4.85 -21.78
N GLN A 49 20.33 5.14 -22.94
CA GLN A 49 20.97 4.94 -24.25
C GLN A 49 21.61 6.21 -24.84
N VAL A 50 21.40 7.39 -24.23
CA VAL A 50 21.90 8.69 -24.73
C VAL A 50 23.42 8.68 -24.94
N ASP A 51 24.18 8.21 -23.94
CA ASP A 51 25.63 8.04 -24.04
C ASP A 51 26.13 7.00 -23.02
N ARG A 52 27.43 6.66 -23.09
CA ARG A 52 28.04 5.61 -22.24
C ARG A 52 28.06 5.97 -20.75
N ARG A 53 28.24 7.25 -20.40
CA ARG A 53 28.25 7.72 -19.01
C ARG A 53 26.84 7.66 -18.45
N THR A 54 25.86 8.19 -19.18
CA THR A 54 24.44 8.13 -18.80
C THR A 54 23.96 6.68 -18.65
N ARG A 55 24.36 5.77 -19.57
CA ARG A 55 24.09 4.33 -19.43
C ARG A 55 24.61 3.76 -18.12
N ARG A 56 25.88 4.03 -17.79
CA ARG A 56 26.53 3.50 -16.59
C ARG A 56 25.80 3.94 -15.31
N ILE A 57 25.31 5.18 -15.28
CA ILE A 57 24.63 5.77 -14.12
C ILE A 57 23.18 5.27 -14.01
N LEU A 58 22.45 5.23 -15.12
CA LEU A 58 21.01 4.94 -15.12
C LEU A 58 20.67 3.45 -15.24
N GLN A 59 21.57 2.62 -15.77
CA GLN A 59 21.32 1.19 -15.94
C GLN A 59 20.98 0.49 -14.61
N PRO A 60 21.67 0.75 -13.47
CA PRO A 60 21.24 0.20 -12.18
C PRO A 60 19.80 0.56 -11.79
N LEU A 61 19.36 1.79 -12.09
CA LEU A 61 17.98 2.22 -11.81
C LEU A 61 16.97 1.47 -12.69
N CYS A 62 17.32 1.17 -13.95
CA CYS A 62 16.46 0.42 -14.87
C CYS A 62 16.15 -1.01 -14.39
N TRP A 63 17.02 -1.58 -13.55
CA TRP A 63 16.91 -2.95 -13.06
C TRP A 63 16.53 -3.04 -11.59
N LYS A 64 16.45 -1.91 -10.88
CA LYS A 64 16.06 -1.88 -9.46
C LYS A 64 14.69 -2.54 -9.24
N THR A 65 13.81 -2.37 -10.21
CA THR A 65 12.47 -2.93 -10.23
C THR A 65 12.29 -3.73 -11.51
N LEU A 66 11.96 -5.00 -11.37
CA LEU A 66 11.71 -5.88 -12.50
C LEU A 66 10.21 -6.09 -12.69
N TYR A 67 9.73 -5.87 -13.91
CA TYR A 67 8.36 -6.16 -14.29
C TYR A 67 8.30 -7.49 -15.03
N VAL A 68 7.45 -8.37 -14.54
CA VAL A 68 7.21 -9.68 -15.13
C VAL A 68 5.73 -9.76 -15.45
N SER A 69 5.40 -9.62 -16.73
CA SER A 69 4.06 -9.93 -17.21
C SER A 69 3.86 -11.44 -17.17
N MET A 70 2.80 -11.90 -16.50
CA MET A 70 2.48 -13.32 -16.42
C MET A 70 2.16 -13.95 -17.79
N GLY A 71 1.78 -13.12 -18.77
CA GLY A 71 1.57 -13.50 -20.16
C GLY A 71 2.85 -13.64 -20.99
N ALA A 72 4.03 -13.34 -20.43
CA ALA A 72 5.29 -13.42 -21.16
C ALA A 72 5.53 -14.83 -21.73
N ARG A 73 5.94 -14.88 -23.01
CA ARG A 73 6.16 -16.15 -23.72
C ARG A 73 7.54 -16.74 -23.48
N ASP A 74 8.52 -15.92 -23.08
CA ASP A 74 9.93 -16.29 -23.01
C ASP A 74 10.55 -15.98 -21.64
N TYR A 75 10.32 -16.87 -20.68
CA TYR A 75 10.99 -16.82 -19.38
C TYR A 75 12.48 -17.23 -19.46
N ALA A 76 12.93 -17.85 -20.55
CA ALA A 76 14.33 -18.21 -20.73
C ALA A 76 15.18 -16.95 -20.99
N GLN A 77 14.67 -16.02 -21.80
CA GLN A 77 15.28 -14.70 -21.96
C GLN A 77 15.31 -13.93 -20.64
N LEU A 78 14.24 -14.01 -19.83
CA LEU A 78 14.22 -13.41 -18.49
C LEU A 78 15.33 -13.99 -17.60
N ALA A 79 15.51 -15.31 -17.59
CA ALA A 79 16.57 -15.95 -16.82
C ALA A 79 17.97 -15.48 -17.25
N GLN A 80 18.22 -15.33 -18.55
CA GLN A 80 19.49 -14.80 -19.07
C GLN A 80 19.73 -13.34 -18.65
N LEU A 81 18.68 -12.50 -18.70
CA LEU A 81 18.77 -11.12 -18.25
C LEU A 81 19.04 -11.04 -16.74
N LEU A 82 18.36 -11.85 -15.93
CA LEU A 82 18.54 -11.87 -14.48
C LEU A 82 19.87 -12.50 -14.07
N ALA A 83 20.45 -13.41 -14.85
CA ALA A 83 21.84 -13.84 -14.62
C ALA A 83 22.84 -12.67 -14.67
N THR A 84 22.54 -11.63 -15.45
CA THR A 84 23.39 -10.43 -15.57
C THR A 84 23.00 -9.33 -14.59
N PHE A 85 21.70 -9.06 -14.44
CA PHE A 85 21.18 -7.88 -13.74
C PHE A 85 20.45 -8.20 -12.43
N GLY A 86 20.21 -9.48 -12.12
CA GLY A 86 19.49 -9.91 -10.93
C GLY A 86 20.04 -9.37 -9.60
N PRO A 87 21.37 -9.20 -9.40
CA PRO A 87 21.89 -8.54 -8.20
C PRO A 87 21.42 -7.10 -7.99
N LEU A 88 20.94 -6.43 -9.03
CA LEU A 88 20.40 -5.06 -8.98
C LEU A 88 18.90 -5.03 -8.67
N VAL A 89 18.19 -6.16 -8.88
CA VAL A 89 16.74 -6.25 -8.68
C VAL A 89 16.43 -6.30 -7.18
N THR A 90 15.72 -5.28 -6.71
CA THR A 90 15.27 -5.15 -5.30
C THR A 90 13.76 -5.27 -5.17
N SER A 91 13.03 -4.90 -6.22
CA SER A 91 11.57 -5.00 -6.29
C SER A 91 11.16 -5.80 -7.51
N LEU A 92 10.11 -6.61 -7.37
CA LEU A 92 9.57 -7.43 -8.43
C LEU A 92 8.07 -7.23 -8.54
N VAL A 93 7.61 -6.94 -9.74
CA VAL A 93 6.21 -6.66 -10.03
C VAL A 93 5.66 -7.68 -11.00
N PHE A 94 4.67 -8.42 -10.54
CA PHE A 94 3.93 -9.35 -11.36
C PHE A 94 2.69 -8.67 -11.88
N ASP A 95 2.72 -8.38 -13.17
CA ASP A 95 1.56 -7.86 -13.86
C ASP A 95 0.76 -9.03 -14.45
N SER A 96 -0.46 -9.17 -13.98
CA SER A 96 -1.43 -10.16 -14.42
C SER A 96 -2.48 -9.58 -15.38
N SER A 97 -2.22 -8.38 -15.92
CA SER A 97 -3.06 -7.70 -16.92
C SER A 97 -3.35 -8.57 -18.16
N GLN A 98 -2.45 -9.51 -18.46
CA GLN A 98 -2.56 -10.41 -19.60
C GLN A 98 -3.19 -11.72 -19.16
N GLN A 99 -4.12 -12.24 -19.98
CA GLN A 99 -4.70 -13.55 -19.74
C GLN A 99 -3.58 -14.59 -19.67
N PRO A 100 -3.40 -15.28 -18.53
CA PRO A 100 -2.39 -16.31 -18.41
C PRO A 100 -2.72 -17.45 -19.39
N PRO A 101 -1.71 -18.17 -19.91
CA PRO A 101 -1.97 -19.37 -20.70
C PRO A 101 -2.85 -20.35 -19.90
N GLU A 102 -3.77 -21.05 -20.57
CA GLU A 102 -4.73 -21.96 -19.92
C GLU A 102 -4.06 -23.05 -19.07
N LYS A 103 -2.79 -23.38 -19.34
CA LYS A 103 -1.97 -24.26 -18.51
C LYS A 103 -0.58 -23.65 -18.32
N PRO A 104 -0.10 -23.50 -17.07
CA PRO A 104 1.30 -23.18 -16.85
C PRO A 104 2.15 -24.34 -17.38
N ASP A 105 3.06 -24.03 -18.29
CA ASP A 105 4.06 -24.99 -18.73
C ASP A 105 5.12 -25.13 -17.61
N ALA A 106 5.38 -26.36 -17.16
CA ALA A 106 6.38 -26.63 -16.12
C ALA A 106 7.76 -26.06 -16.48
N VAL A 107 8.08 -25.99 -17.78
CA VAL A 107 9.30 -25.37 -18.29
C VAL A 107 9.37 -23.88 -17.97
N ARG A 108 8.22 -23.17 -18.06
CA ARG A 108 8.15 -21.74 -17.72
C ARG A 108 8.36 -21.51 -16.23
N LEU A 109 7.86 -22.42 -15.39
CA LEU A 109 8.02 -22.35 -13.94
C LEU A 109 9.47 -22.52 -13.53
N GLN A 110 10.12 -23.55 -14.06
CA GLN A 110 11.54 -23.78 -13.80
C GLN A 110 12.41 -22.62 -14.30
N ALA A 111 12.05 -22.02 -15.44
CA ALA A 111 12.73 -20.84 -15.95
C ALA A 111 12.54 -19.63 -15.03
N LEU A 112 11.34 -19.40 -14.51
CA LEU A 112 11.07 -18.33 -13.54
C LEU A 112 11.81 -18.57 -12.21
N GLU A 113 11.78 -19.79 -11.67
CA GLU A 113 12.54 -20.20 -10.48
C GLU A 113 14.04 -19.93 -10.66
N THR A 114 14.59 -20.32 -11.79
CA THR A 114 16.00 -20.08 -12.13
C THR A 114 16.28 -18.58 -12.24
N ALA A 115 15.39 -17.82 -12.89
CA ALA A 115 15.52 -16.38 -13.05
C ALA A 115 15.55 -15.67 -11.68
N LEU A 116 14.59 -15.98 -10.80
CA LEU A 116 14.52 -15.38 -9.46
C LEU A 116 15.68 -15.81 -8.57
N GLY A 117 16.22 -17.01 -8.77
CA GLY A 117 17.46 -17.45 -8.11
C GLY A 117 18.66 -16.51 -8.35
N HIS A 118 18.65 -15.74 -9.44
CA HIS A 118 19.68 -14.73 -9.72
C HIS A 118 19.41 -13.36 -9.07
N CYS A 119 18.32 -13.19 -8.31
CA CYS A 119 17.92 -11.93 -7.70
C CYS A 119 18.16 -11.96 -6.18
N PRO A 120 19.41 -11.98 -5.69
CA PRO A 120 19.66 -12.01 -4.26
C PRO A 120 19.09 -10.75 -3.61
N SER A 121 19.23 -9.58 -4.20
CA SER A 121 18.83 -8.32 -3.55
C SER A 121 17.31 -8.11 -3.45
N LEU A 122 16.50 -9.07 -3.91
CA LEU A 122 15.04 -8.98 -3.88
C LEU A 122 14.52 -8.90 -2.43
N ASP A 123 13.88 -7.78 -2.10
CA ASP A 123 13.28 -7.53 -0.78
C ASP A 123 11.80 -7.12 -0.85
N SER A 124 11.27 -6.89 -2.06
CA SER A 124 9.91 -6.40 -2.28
C SER A 124 9.26 -7.13 -3.43
N VAL A 125 8.01 -7.56 -3.22
CA VAL A 125 7.18 -8.18 -4.26
C VAL A 125 5.82 -7.49 -4.32
N TYR A 126 5.41 -7.12 -5.52
CA TYR A 126 4.12 -6.53 -5.82
C TYR A 126 3.35 -7.40 -6.82
N PHE A 127 2.12 -7.74 -6.47
CA PHE A 127 1.17 -8.37 -7.37
C PHE A 127 0.18 -7.32 -7.87
N SER A 128 0.29 -6.96 -9.15
CA SER A 128 -0.64 -6.02 -9.79
C SER A 128 -1.76 -6.75 -10.52
N HIS A 129 -3.00 -6.30 -10.28
CA HIS A 129 -4.24 -6.79 -10.88
C HIS A 129 -5.03 -5.63 -11.52
N ASP A 130 -4.43 -4.94 -12.50
CA ASP A 130 -5.07 -3.82 -13.22
C ASP A 130 -5.76 -4.23 -14.53
N THR A 131 -6.29 -5.45 -14.60
CA THR A 131 -7.13 -5.84 -15.74
C THR A 131 -8.44 -5.05 -15.75
N ALA A 132 -8.46 -3.94 -16.48
CA ALA A 132 -9.68 -3.31 -17.01
C ALA A 132 -10.40 -4.17 -18.08
N LEU A 133 -10.15 -5.48 -18.13
CA LEU A 133 -10.59 -6.33 -19.24
C LEU A 133 -12.09 -6.66 -19.16
N ARG A 134 -12.82 -5.80 -19.86
CA ARG A 134 -14.07 -6.05 -20.61
C ARG A 134 -15.22 -6.60 -19.80
N HIS A 135 -15.91 -5.65 -19.20
CA HIS A 135 -17.34 -5.68 -18.92
C HIS A 135 -18.20 -5.78 -20.21
N ASP A 136 -17.68 -6.31 -21.33
CA ASP A 136 -18.48 -6.40 -22.57
C ASP A 136 -19.44 -7.61 -22.55
N ASP A 137 -19.15 -8.65 -21.77
CA ASP A 137 -19.89 -9.92 -21.90
C ASP A 137 -20.64 -10.41 -20.65
N ASN A 138 -20.76 -9.64 -19.54
CA ASN A 138 -21.51 -9.98 -18.31
C ASN A 138 -21.27 -11.37 -17.69
N VAL A 139 -20.39 -12.19 -18.25
CA VAL A 139 -20.05 -13.52 -17.78
C VAL A 139 -18.74 -13.39 -17.03
N TYR A 140 -18.84 -13.30 -15.71
CA TYR A 140 -17.73 -13.60 -14.82
C TYR A 140 -17.27 -15.03 -15.11
N ARG A 141 -16.31 -15.21 -16.02
CA ARG A 141 -15.62 -16.49 -16.14
C ARG A 141 -14.79 -16.66 -14.87
N PRO A 142 -14.91 -17.77 -14.13
CA PRO A 142 -14.07 -18.01 -12.96
C PRO A 142 -12.60 -18.09 -13.40
N TRP A 143 -11.80 -17.10 -12.98
CA TRP A 143 -10.37 -17.01 -13.29
C TRP A 143 -9.54 -17.97 -12.42
N ASN A 144 -9.70 -19.28 -12.63
CA ASN A 144 -8.83 -20.27 -11.99
C ASN A 144 -7.37 -20.17 -12.48
N ALA A 145 -7.14 -19.66 -13.69
CA ALA A 145 -5.81 -19.58 -14.30
C ALA A 145 -4.90 -18.51 -13.66
N ALA A 146 -5.46 -17.41 -13.12
CA ALA A 146 -4.71 -16.42 -12.37
C ALA A 146 -4.19 -17.00 -11.05
N SER A 147 -5.03 -17.74 -10.31
CA SER A 147 -4.65 -18.40 -9.06
C SER A 147 -3.48 -19.37 -9.25
N ILE A 148 -3.50 -20.14 -10.33
CA ILE A 148 -2.41 -21.06 -10.67
C ILE A 148 -1.12 -20.27 -10.97
N SER A 149 -1.23 -19.18 -11.73
CA SER A 149 -0.10 -18.32 -12.08
C SER A 149 0.54 -17.67 -10.84
N HIS A 150 -0.26 -17.17 -9.89
CA HIS A 150 0.26 -16.66 -8.63
C HIS A 150 0.87 -17.75 -7.75
N GLN A 151 0.27 -18.94 -7.69
CA GLN A 151 0.84 -20.07 -6.95
C GLN A 151 2.22 -20.45 -7.48
N CYS A 152 2.38 -20.41 -8.80
CA CYS A 152 3.64 -20.68 -9.48
C CYS A 152 4.72 -19.64 -9.14
N VAL A 153 4.36 -18.35 -9.21
CA VAL A 153 5.22 -17.25 -8.78
C VAL A 153 5.60 -17.39 -7.30
N ALA A 154 4.63 -17.71 -6.45
CA ALA A 154 4.86 -17.92 -5.03
C ALA A 154 5.87 -19.03 -4.77
N ARG A 155 5.75 -20.19 -5.44
CA ARG A 155 6.74 -21.28 -5.34
C ARG A 155 8.14 -20.81 -5.71
N ALA A 156 8.26 -20.03 -6.79
CA ALA A 156 9.54 -19.49 -7.22
C ALA A 156 10.14 -18.47 -6.24
N LEU A 157 9.29 -17.80 -5.47
CA LEU A 157 9.68 -16.84 -4.45
C LEU A 157 9.96 -17.47 -3.07
N VAL A 158 9.49 -18.70 -2.78
CA VAL A 158 9.72 -19.37 -1.48
C VAL A 158 11.20 -19.37 -1.08
N PRO A 159 12.18 -19.69 -1.95
CA PRO A 159 13.60 -19.64 -1.59
C PRO A 159 14.11 -18.24 -1.20
N LEU A 160 13.42 -17.19 -1.65
CA LEU A 160 13.74 -15.79 -1.36
C LEU A 160 12.85 -15.20 -0.26
N ALA A 161 11.80 -15.90 0.18
CA ALA A 161 10.77 -15.38 1.07
C ALA A 161 11.34 -14.85 2.38
N SER A 162 12.35 -15.52 2.94
CA SER A 162 13.02 -15.07 4.18
C SER A 162 13.71 -13.71 4.04
N ARG A 163 13.91 -13.20 2.83
CA ARG A 163 14.52 -11.90 2.55
C ARG A 163 13.49 -10.82 2.25
N LEU A 164 12.26 -11.22 1.94
CA LEU A 164 11.19 -10.30 1.65
C LEU A 164 10.87 -9.47 2.88
N ARG A 165 10.93 -8.16 2.70
CA ARG A 165 10.54 -7.14 3.67
C ARG A 165 9.19 -6.54 3.32
N ARG A 166 8.80 -6.61 2.05
CA ARG A 166 7.56 -6.00 1.55
C ARG A 166 6.80 -6.97 0.66
N LEU A 167 5.52 -7.11 0.95
CA LEU A 167 4.57 -7.86 0.14
C LEU A 167 3.37 -6.97 -0.12
N GLU A 168 3.08 -6.76 -1.38
CA GLU A 168 1.97 -5.95 -1.80
C GLU A 168 1.16 -6.66 -2.87
N CYS A 169 -0.14 -6.43 -2.82
CA CYS A 169 -1.07 -6.84 -3.83
C CYS A 169 -2.06 -5.71 -4.02
N SER A 170 -2.30 -5.25 -5.24
CA SER A 170 -3.34 -4.27 -5.48
C SER A 170 -4.01 -4.48 -6.84
N GLY A 171 -5.10 -3.77 -7.07
CA GLY A 171 -5.87 -3.83 -8.31
C GLY A 171 -7.35 -3.62 -8.03
N ARG A 172 -8.03 -2.92 -8.93
CA ARG A 172 -9.45 -2.55 -8.76
C ARG A 172 -10.39 -3.74 -8.54
N TYR A 173 -10.00 -4.91 -9.05
CA TYR A 173 -10.77 -6.16 -8.98
C TYR A 173 -10.00 -7.29 -8.29
N ALA A 174 -8.92 -6.93 -7.58
CA ALA A 174 -8.12 -7.90 -6.89
C ALA A 174 -8.93 -8.46 -5.70
N ASP A 175 -9.15 -9.78 -5.73
CA ASP A 175 -9.84 -10.53 -4.69
C ASP A 175 -8.83 -11.46 -4.03
N LEU A 176 -8.83 -11.49 -2.69
CA LEU A 176 -7.89 -12.29 -1.92
C LEU A 176 -7.90 -13.78 -2.30
N ARG A 177 -9.03 -14.31 -2.80
CA ARG A 177 -9.13 -15.70 -3.27
C ARG A 177 -8.16 -16.03 -4.41
N PHE A 178 -7.81 -15.06 -5.25
CA PHE A 178 -6.85 -15.27 -6.35
C PHE A 178 -5.40 -15.35 -5.85
N TYR A 179 -5.14 -14.87 -4.64
CA TYR A 179 -3.81 -14.84 -4.02
C TYR A 179 -3.66 -15.77 -2.83
N ALA A 180 -4.77 -16.28 -2.28
CA ALA A 180 -4.76 -17.10 -1.07
C ALA A 180 -3.80 -18.31 -1.18
N HIS A 181 -3.75 -18.98 -2.34
CA HIS A 181 -2.79 -20.07 -2.57
C HIS A 181 -1.34 -19.59 -2.60
N ALA A 182 -1.08 -18.42 -3.20
CA ALA A 182 0.25 -17.84 -3.27
C ALA A 182 0.74 -17.41 -1.88
N PHE A 183 -0.12 -16.75 -1.10
CA PHE A 183 0.20 -16.30 0.25
C PHE A 183 0.33 -17.47 1.24
N ALA A 184 -0.51 -18.50 1.14
CA ALA A 184 -0.36 -19.70 1.96
C ALA A 184 1.00 -20.39 1.76
N LEU A 185 1.63 -20.26 0.58
CA LEU A 185 2.98 -20.75 0.32
C LEU A 185 4.07 -19.78 0.78
N LEU A 186 3.88 -18.48 0.55
CA LEU A 186 4.90 -17.46 0.81
C LEU A 186 5.04 -17.10 2.29
N LEU A 187 3.92 -16.80 2.95
CA LEU A 187 3.89 -16.22 4.28
C LEU A 187 4.61 -17.08 5.34
N PRO A 188 4.49 -18.43 5.35
CA PRO A 188 5.22 -19.25 6.32
C PRO A 188 6.75 -19.13 6.23
N SER A 189 7.26 -18.74 5.05
CA SER A 189 8.70 -18.60 4.80
C SER A 189 9.18 -17.13 4.91
N ALA A 190 8.26 -16.17 5.04
CA ALA A 190 8.53 -14.74 4.99
C ALA A 190 8.75 -14.11 6.38
N ALA A 191 9.71 -14.65 7.14
CA ALA A 191 9.95 -14.26 8.53
C ALA A 191 10.36 -12.78 8.73
N ASN A 192 10.96 -12.15 7.70
CA ASN A 192 11.45 -10.76 7.77
C ASN A 192 10.49 -9.74 7.15
N LEU A 193 9.22 -10.12 6.94
CA LEU A 193 8.23 -9.25 6.33
C LEU A 193 7.89 -8.10 7.29
N GLN A 194 8.13 -6.86 6.84
CA GLN A 194 7.96 -5.63 7.62
C GLN A 194 6.72 -4.85 7.19
N SER A 195 6.34 -4.94 5.92
CA SER A 195 5.18 -4.26 5.36
C SER A 195 4.34 -5.23 4.56
N VAL A 196 3.04 -5.25 4.85
CA VAL A 196 2.04 -6.01 4.09
C VAL A 196 0.93 -5.06 3.64
N HIS A 197 0.70 -5.02 2.33
CA HIS A 197 -0.35 -4.21 1.73
C HIS A 197 -1.28 -5.08 0.86
N LEU A 198 -2.47 -5.34 1.38
CA LEU A 198 -3.51 -6.16 0.73
C LEU A 198 -4.87 -5.41 0.82
N PRO A 199 -5.08 -4.33 0.06
CA PRO A 199 -6.34 -3.59 -0.02
C PRO A 199 -7.36 -4.35 -0.91
N ILE A 200 -7.42 -5.66 -0.78
CA ILE A 200 -8.19 -6.55 -1.64
C ILE A 200 -9.38 -7.09 -0.88
N SER A 201 -10.58 -6.92 -1.42
CA SER A 201 -11.80 -7.40 -0.79
C SER A 201 -11.77 -8.92 -0.70
N GLY A 202 -12.14 -9.47 0.46
CA GLY A 202 -12.42 -10.89 0.59
C GLY A 202 -13.89 -11.10 0.29
N SER A 203 -14.26 -11.90 -0.72
CA SER A 203 -15.66 -12.33 -0.78
C SER A 203 -16.00 -13.08 0.52
N GLY A 204 -17.17 -12.85 1.12
CA GLY A 204 -17.59 -13.43 2.41
C GLY A 204 -17.59 -14.97 2.50
N TYR A 205 -17.22 -15.69 1.45
CA TYR A 205 -16.93 -17.12 1.50
C TYR A 205 -15.51 -17.35 2.03
N ALA A 206 -15.40 -17.52 3.35
CA ALA A 206 -14.19 -17.96 4.02
C ALA A 206 -13.74 -19.32 3.46
N THR A 207 -12.74 -19.33 2.58
CA THR A 207 -12.06 -20.57 2.22
C THR A 207 -11.03 -20.90 3.31
N GLN A 208 -10.77 -22.19 3.54
CA GLN A 208 -9.72 -22.63 4.48
C GLN A 208 -8.35 -21.97 4.21
N LEU A 209 -8.09 -21.61 2.96
CA LEU A 209 -6.86 -20.90 2.57
C LEU A 209 -6.84 -19.44 3.03
N LEU A 210 -7.98 -18.74 3.02
CA LEU A 210 -8.08 -17.39 3.58
C LEU A 210 -7.79 -17.40 5.08
N LEU A 211 -8.34 -18.39 5.80
CA LEU A 211 -8.06 -18.62 7.21
C LEU A 211 -6.56 -18.83 7.45
N GLN A 212 -5.93 -19.71 6.66
CA GLN A 212 -4.49 -19.95 6.77
C GLN A 212 -3.65 -18.70 6.48
N CYS A 213 -4.03 -17.90 5.48
CA CYS A 213 -3.36 -16.64 5.17
C CYS A 213 -3.51 -15.62 6.30
N ALA A 214 -4.72 -15.44 6.81
CA ALA A 214 -4.99 -14.55 7.93
C ALA A 214 -4.20 -14.98 9.17
N GLN A 215 -4.24 -16.26 9.53
CA GLN A 215 -3.47 -16.81 10.66
C GLN A 215 -1.96 -16.61 10.47
N ALA A 216 -1.43 -16.88 9.27
CA ALA A 216 -0.01 -16.68 9.00
C ALA A 216 0.39 -15.20 9.12
N LEU A 217 -0.39 -14.28 8.54
CA LEU A 217 -0.18 -12.83 8.66
C LEU A 217 -0.19 -12.39 10.12
N MET A 218 -1.18 -12.84 10.90
CA MET A 218 -1.35 -12.44 12.29
C MET A 218 -0.32 -13.06 13.25
N GLN A 219 0.51 -13.99 12.78
CA GLN A 219 1.62 -14.58 13.54
C GLN A 219 2.98 -13.98 13.18
N MET A 220 3.05 -13.04 12.24
CA MET A 220 4.30 -12.41 11.85
C MET A 220 4.81 -11.44 12.91
N THR A 221 6.01 -11.69 13.41
CA THR A 221 6.58 -10.88 14.50
C THR A 221 7.20 -9.57 14.01
N GLU A 222 7.73 -9.55 12.79
CA GLU A 222 8.47 -8.40 12.25
C GLU A 222 7.61 -7.35 11.52
N VAL A 223 6.31 -7.61 11.35
CA VAL A 223 5.41 -6.70 10.63
C VAL A 223 5.24 -5.41 11.43
N ARG A 224 5.60 -4.29 10.80
CA ARG A 224 5.47 -2.93 11.35
C ARG A 224 4.37 -2.13 10.70
N ALA A 225 4.10 -2.39 9.42
CA ALA A 225 3.05 -1.75 8.66
C ALA A 225 2.10 -2.79 8.05
N LEU A 226 0.82 -2.60 8.29
CA LEU A 226 -0.23 -3.51 7.85
C LEU A 226 -1.38 -2.71 7.24
N ILE A 227 -1.68 -3.00 6.00
CA ILE A 227 -2.76 -2.38 5.25
C ILE A 227 -3.62 -3.51 4.72
N LEU A 228 -4.83 -3.63 5.24
CA LEU A 228 -5.69 -4.78 4.96
C LEU A 228 -7.13 -4.35 4.75
N HIS A 229 -7.81 -5.09 3.88
CA HIS A 229 -9.25 -5.19 3.96
C HIS A 229 -9.64 -5.96 5.24
N LEU A 230 -10.62 -5.45 5.97
CA LEU A 230 -11.02 -5.93 7.30
C LEU A 230 -11.66 -7.31 7.26
N ASP A 231 -12.18 -7.75 6.10
CA ASP A 231 -12.66 -9.13 5.90
C ASP A 231 -11.57 -10.16 6.18
N VAL A 232 -10.29 -9.80 5.99
CA VAL A 232 -9.15 -10.67 6.33
C VAL A 232 -9.05 -10.88 7.84
N LEU A 233 -9.42 -9.89 8.65
CA LEU A 233 -9.39 -9.99 10.11
C LEU A 233 -10.51 -10.89 10.67
N LEU A 234 -11.64 -11.01 9.97
CA LEU A 234 -12.75 -11.90 10.36
C LEU A 234 -12.32 -13.38 10.41
N HIS A 235 -11.18 -13.70 9.81
CA HIS A 235 -10.65 -15.06 9.74
C HIS A 235 -9.46 -15.30 10.68
N ALA A 236 -9.15 -14.36 11.57
CA ALA A 236 -8.05 -14.52 12.51
C ALA A 236 -8.54 -14.87 13.92
N ASP A 237 -8.14 -16.03 14.43
CA ASP A 237 -8.47 -16.46 15.81
C ASP A 237 -7.63 -15.71 16.85
N GLN A 238 -6.40 -15.33 16.50
CA GLN A 238 -5.45 -14.66 17.38
C GLN A 238 -4.63 -13.63 16.60
N PHE A 239 -4.40 -12.48 17.24
CA PHE A 239 -3.57 -11.40 16.72
C PHE A 239 -2.26 -11.33 17.52
N ARG A 240 -1.13 -11.60 16.86
CA ARG A 240 0.22 -11.54 17.44
C ARG A 240 1.14 -10.70 16.58
N LEU A 241 0.91 -9.39 16.61
CA LEU A 241 1.70 -8.40 15.87
C LEU A 241 2.42 -7.45 16.85
N PRO A 242 3.43 -7.94 17.61
CA PRO A 242 4.05 -7.21 18.72
C PRO A 242 4.86 -5.98 18.29
N HIS A 243 5.08 -5.80 16.98
CA HIS A 243 5.84 -4.69 16.42
C HIS A 243 5.02 -3.85 15.46
N LEU A 244 3.69 -4.03 15.42
CA LEU A 244 2.83 -3.24 14.55
C LEU A 244 2.78 -1.79 15.02
N GLU A 245 3.31 -0.90 14.20
CA GLU A 245 3.31 0.55 14.43
C GLU A 245 2.27 1.26 13.55
N HIS A 246 1.90 0.68 12.40
CA HIS A 246 0.97 1.25 11.44
C HIS A 246 -0.10 0.25 11.02
N ALA A 247 -1.36 0.64 11.17
CA ALA A 247 -2.49 -0.13 10.68
C ALA A 247 -3.37 0.79 9.81
N ASP A 248 -3.68 0.34 8.59
CA ASP A 248 -4.67 0.98 7.73
C ASP A 248 -5.72 -0.08 7.32
N LEU A 249 -6.93 0.12 7.81
CA LEU A 249 -7.97 -0.90 7.82
C LEU A 249 -9.17 -0.44 7.00
N TYR A 250 -9.57 -1.25 6.02
CA TYR A 250 -10.61 -0.92 5.06
C TYR A 250 -11.79 -1.87 5.25
N TYR A 251 -12.98 -1.35 5.55
CA TYR A 251 -14.19 -2.17 5.65
C TYR A 251 -15.28 -1.67 4.73
N LEU A 252 -15.82 -2.59 3.94
CA LEU A 252 -16.93 -2.34 3.02
C LEU A 252 -18.11 -3.30 3.27
N GLY A 253 -18.02 -4.18 4.26
CA GLY A 253 -19.03 -5.20 4.55
C GLY A 253 -20.08 -4.76 5.57
N ASP A 254 -21.10 -5.61 5.73
CA ASP A 254 -22.19 -5.47 6.72
C ASP A 254 -22.18 -6.62 7.75
N ASP A 255 -21.05 -7.29 7.93
CA ASP A 255 -20.86 -8.36 8.92
C ASP A 255 -21.15 -7.85 10.35
N PRO A 256 -22.11 -8.45 11.08
CA PRO A 256 -22.47 -8.04 12.43
C PRO A 256 -21.39 -8.36 13.49
N GLU A 257 -20.47 -9.28 13.20
CA GLU A 257 -19.37 -9.64 14.11
C GLU A 257 -18.16 -8.71 13.97
N PHE A 258 -18.09 -7.93 12.88
CA PHE A 258 -17.01 -6.98 12.60
C PHE A 258 -16.60 -6.12 13.81
N PRO A 259 -17.54 -5.48 14.54
CA PRO A 259 -17.30 -4.84 15.83
C PRO A 259 -16.36 -5.59 16.79
N ALA A 260 -16.62 -6.87 17.02
CA ALA A 260 -15.89 -7.68 17.97
C ALA A 260 -14.47 -8.00 17.47
N TYR A 261 -14.32 -8.32 16.19
CA TYR A 261 -13.01 -8.57 15.58
C TYR A 261 -12.13 -7.32 15.59
N LEU A 262 -12.68 -6.16 15.21
CA LEU A 262 -11.95 -4.90 15.26
C LEU A 262 -11.51 -4.58 16.68
N GLN A 263 -12.38 -4.80 17.69
CA GLN A 263 -12.02 -4.62 19.09
C GLN A 263 -10.85 -5.52 19.52
N SER A 264 -10.92 -6.81 19.16
CA SER A 264 -9.89 -7.80 19.48
C SER A 264 -8.55 -7.43 18.85
N PHE A 265 -8.56 -7.09 17.56
CA PHE A 265 -7.39 -6.62 16.83
C PHE A 265 -6.78 -5.39 17.50
N LEU A 266 -7.57 -4.33 17.70
CA LEU A 266 -7.09 -3.08 18.27
C LEU A 266 -6.52 -3.27 19.68
N ARG A 267 -7.14 -4.10 20.52
CA ARG A 267 -6.59 -4.44 21.84
C ARG A 267 -5.21 -5.09 21.72
N SER A 268 -5.05 -6.04 20.80
CA SER A 268 -3.80 -6.77 20.62
C SER A 268 -2.63 -5.89 20.19
N VAL A 269 -2.88 -4.83 19.39
CA VAL A 269 -1.84 -3.94 18.86
C VAL A 269 -1.75 -2.60 19.60
N SER A 270 -2.65 -2.34 20.56
CA SER A 270 -2.81 -1.04 21.22
C SER A 270 -1.53 -0.47 21.83
N SER A 271 -0.66 -1.34 22.37
CA SER A 271 0.57 -0.93 23.05
C SER A 271 1.69 -0.44 22.11
N THR A 272 1.65 -0.82 20.84
CA THR A 272 2.70 -0.56 19.84
C THR A 272 2.26 0.40 18.75
N LEU A 273 0.96 0.46 18.48
CA LEU A 273 0.39 1.22 17.39
C LEU A 273 0.64 2.73 17.56
N ARG A 274 1.21 3.34 16.52
CA ARG A 274 1.48 4.79 16.44
C ARG A 274 0.57 5.48 15.43
N HIS A 275 0.18 4.77 14.38
CA HIS A 275 -0.64 5.31 13.31
C HIS A 275 -1.79 4.34 13.01
N LEU A 276 -3.00 4.85 13.12
CA LEU A 276 -4.21 4.10 12.84
C LEU A 276 -5.00 4.84 11.78
N ALA A 277 -5.29 4.17 10.68
CA ALA A 277 -6.25 4.58 9.68
C ALA A 277 -7.37 3.54 9.62
N ILE A 278 -8.62 4.01 9.67
CA ILE A 278 -9.79 3.14 9.52
C ILE A 278 -10.77 3.80 8.56
N ARG A 279 -11.19 3.02 7.57
CA ARG A 279 -12.25 3.36 6.63
C ARG A 279 -13.43 2.45 6.91
N LEU A 280 -14.47 3.03 7.48
CA LEU A 280 -15.75 2.39 7.75
C LEU A 280 -16.71 2.69 6.58
N PRO A 281 -17.61 1.76 6.27
CA PRO A 281 -18.60 1.98 5.22
C PRO A 281 -19.56 3.11 5.63
N PRO A 282 -20.27 3.70 4.65
CA PRO A 282 -21.24 4.76 4.89
C PRO A 282 -22.52 4.30 5.57
N ALA A 283 -22.75 2.99 5.72
CA ALA A 283 -23.93 2.48 6.41
C ALA A 283 -23.86 2.75 7.92
N ASP A 284 -25.03 2.81 8.57
CA ASP A 284 -25.17 2.89 10.03
C ASP A 284 -24.68 1.61 10.71
N ILE A 285 -23.38 1.34 10.64
CA ILE A 285 -22.79 0.30 11.47
C ILE A 285 -22.90 0.82 12.90
N VAL A 286 -23.72 0.12 13.68
CA VAL A 286 -23.71 0.20 15.13
C VAL A 286 -22.35 -0.31 15.58
N LEU A 287 -21.41 0.63 15.70
CA LEU A 287 -20.12 0.31 16.27
C LEU A 287 -20.34 -0.23 17.68
N PRO A 288 -19.53 -1.23 18.09
CA PRO A 288 -19.68 -1.81 19.40
C PRO A 288 -19.50 -0.70 20.42
N ASN A 289 -20.44 -0.60 21.35
CA ASN A 289 -20.15 0.10 22.57
C ASN A 289 -19.10 -0.74 23.29
N PHE A 290 -17.83 -0.35 23.19
CA PHE A 290 -16.76 -1.14 23.77
C PHE A 290 -16.98 -1.21 25.27
N ALA A 291 -17.26 -2.40 25.80
CA ALA A 291 -17.46 -2.60 27.24
C ALA A 291 -16.28 -2.08 28.08
N SER A 292 -15.09 -2.01 27.48
CA SER A 292 -13.93 -1.33 28.05
C SER A 292 -13.21 -0.48 26.99
N PRO A 293 -12.82 0.77 27.32
CA PRO A 293 -12.06 1.62 26.41
C PRO A 293 -10.69 1.01 26.13
N ILE A 294 -10.22 1.12 24.89
CA ILE A 294 -8.89 0.66 24.48
C ILE A 294 -7.90 1.81 24.64
N VAL A 295 -6.82 1.59 25.38
CA VAL A 295 -5.79 2.59 25.65
C VAL A 295 -4.67 2.46 24.61
N PHE A 296 -4.39 3.53 23.85
CA PHE A 296 -3.25 3.56 22.94
C PHE A 296 -2.18 4.53 23.46
N PRO A 297 -1.21 4.06 24.26
CA PRO A 297 -0.21 4.93 24.87
C PRO A 297 0.70 5.61 23.85
N ARG A 298 0.82 5.08 22.63
CA ARG A 298 1.76 5.54 21.59
C ARG A 298 1.09 6.10 20.34
N LEU A 299 -0.24 6.18 20.28
CA LEU A 299 -0.95 6.62 19.08
C LEU A 299 -0.66 8.11 18.82
N GLU A 300 0.07 8.39 17.74
CA GLU A 300 0.45 9.74 17.32
C GLU A 300 -0.49 10.29 16.25
N SER A 301 -1.07 9.42 15.41
CA SER A 301 -1.93 9.82 14.30
C SER A 301 -3.15 8.92 14.19
N LEU A 302 -4.32 9.53 14.03
CA LEU A 302 -5.59 8.85 13.81
C LEU A 302 -6.25 9.37 12.53
N ARG A 303 -6.57 8.48 11.60
CA ARG A 303 -7.30 8.77 10.37
C ARG A 303 -8.61 8.00 10.36
N LEU A 304 -9.71 8.70 10.14
CA LEU A 304 -11.04 8.12 10.19
C LEU A 304 -11.84 8.55 8.98
N CYS A 305 -12.44 7.58 8.32
CA CYS A 305 -13.32 7.78 7.17
C CYS A 305 -14.61 7.00 7.38
N GLY A 306 -15.77 7.64 7.16
CA GLY A 306 -17.10 7.02 7.23
C GLY A 306 -18.05 7.70 8.23
N LEU A 307 -19.36 7.52 8.04
CA LEU A 307 -20.38 8.17 8.88
C LEU A 307 -20.36 7.66 10.34
N SER A 308 -20.00 6.38 10.57
CA SER A 308 -19.89 5.84 11.93
C SER A 308 -18.66 6.30 12.72
N THR A 309 -17.81 7.18 12.17
CA THR A 309 -16.52 7.55 12.80
C THR A 309 -16.67 8.29 14.13
N THR A 310 -17.77 9.01 14.33
CA THR A 310 -18.09 9.74 15.58
C THR A 310 -18.14 8.81 16.79
N ASN A 311 -18.85 7.69 16.69
CA ASN A 311 -18.93 6.69 17.75
C ASN A 311 -17.61 5.97 17.99
N PHE A 312 -16.82 5.77 16.92
CA PHE A 312 -15.48 5.19 17.05
C PHE A 312 -14.53 6.12 17.80
N MET A 313 -14.57 7.42 17.51
CA MET A 313 -13.73 8.40 18.19
C MET A 313 -14.02 8.45 19.68
N LEU A 314 -15.28 8.55 20.11
CA LEU A 314 -15.64 8.60 21.55
C LEU A 314 -15.03 7.45 22.36
N ASN A 315 -14.91 6.30 21.72
CA ASN A 315 -14.41 5.07 22.30
C ASN A 315 -12.86 5.00 22.39
N LEU A 316 -12.14 5.57 21.42
CA LEU A 316 -10.67 5.63 21.42
C LEU A 316 -10.11 6.72 22.34
N THR A 317 -10.89 7.78 22.53
CA THR A 317 -10.36 9.10 22.89
C THR A 317 -10.12 9.33 24.37
N SER A 318 -10.71 8.52 25.25
CA SER A 318 -10.47 8.68 26.69
C SER A 318 -9.05 8.26 27.13
N ALA A 319 -8.19 7.79 26.22
CA ALA A 319 -7.04 6.98 26.59
C ALA A 319 -5.78 7.14 25.71
N THR A 320 -5.62 8.25 24.97
CA THR A 320 -4.50 8.45 24.01
C THR A 320 -3.75 9.77 24.24
N PRO A 321 -2.86 9.85 25.27
CA PRO A 321 -2.18 11.10 25.63
C PRO A 321 -1.20 11.61 24.56
N THR A 322 -0.78 10.75 23.63
CA THR A 322 0.26 11.03 22.63
C THR A 322 -0.29 11.48 21.28
N LEU A 323 -1.61 11.58 21.11
CA LEU A 323 -2.23 11.92 19.83
C LEU A 323 -1.85 13.33 19.37
N ARG A 324 -1.21 13.43 18.19
CA ARG A 324 -0.72 14.67 17.60
C ARG A 324 -1.54 15.14 16.41
N SER A 325 -2.08 14.19 15.64
CA SER A 325 -2.79 14.46 14.39
C SER A 325 -4.10 13.69 14.32
N ILE A 326 -5.17 14.39 13.94
CA ILE A 326 -6.45 13.79 13.59
C ILE A 326 -6.78 14.13 12.14
N CYS A 327 -7.26 13.15 11.40
CA CYS A 327 -7.58 13.19 9.98
C CYS A 327 -9.01 12.67 9.82
N ILE A 328 -9.93 13.46 9.27
CA ILE A 328 -11.35 13.08 9.16
C ILE A 328 -11.86 13.30 7.73
N CYS A 329 -12.51 12.28 7.16
CA CYS A 329 -13.11 12.32 5.82
C CYS A 329 -14.61 12.60 5.76
N THR A 330 -15.29 12.72 6.90
CA THR A 330 -16.73 12.99 6.93
C THR A 330 -17.03 13.84 8.14
N LEU A 331 -17.64 15.01 7.92
CA LEU A 331 -18.04 15.92 8.98
C LEU A 331 -19.55 16.08 8.96
N ASP A 332 -20.22 15.49 9.95
CA ASP A 332 -21.57 15.88 10.34
C ASP A 332 -21.52 16.77 11.60
N ALA A 333 -22.68 17.29 12.01
CA ALA A 333 -22.78 18.15 13.19
C ALA A 333 -22.36 17.42 14.47
N ASP A 334 -22.66 16.14 14.58
CA ASP A 334 -22.33 15.31 15.75
C ASP A 334 -20.82 15.06 15.86
N THR A 335 -20.16 14.88 14.71
CA THR A 335 -18.71 14.73 14.58
C THR A 335 -17.98 15.93 15.20
N PHE A 336 -18.48 17.16 14.94
CA PHE A 336 -17.92 18.38 15.52
C PHE A 336 -17.96 18.37 17.05
N ASP A 337 -19.13 18.09 17.63
CA ASP A 337 -19.30 18.10 19.09
C ASP A 337 -18.46 17.02 19.76
N VAL A 338 -18.29 15.85 19.11
CA VAL A 338 -17.41 14.78 19.58
C VAL A 338 -15.94 15.16 19.53
N ILE A 339 -15.45 15.70 18.41
CA ILE A 339 -14.04 16.14 18.30
C ILE A 339 -13.77 17.25 19.32
N ARG A 340 -14.71 18.17 19.47
CA ARG A 340 -14.60 19.26 20.43
C ARG A 340 -14.53 18.73 21.85
N ALA A 341 -15.49 17.90 22.26
CA ALA A 341 -15.50 17.29 23.58
C ALA A 341 -14.25 16.44 23.84
N PHE A 342 -13.69 15.82 22.80
CA PHE A 342 -12.43 15.11 22.88
C PHE A 342 -11.26 16.07 23.17
N CYS A 343 -11.03 17.08 22.33
CA CYS A 343 -9.86 17.95 22.49
C CYS A 343 -9.95 18.81 23.76
N GLU A 344 -11.15 19.12 24.26
CA GLU A 344 -11.34 19.79 25.54
C GLU A 344 -10.94 18.90 26.73
N LYS A 345 -11.10 17.57 26.61
CA LYS A 345 -10.68 16.58 27.62
C LYS A 345 -9.21 16.17 27.49
N ALA A 346 -8.68 16.14 26.27
CA ALA A 346 -7.28 15.88 26.03
C ALA A 346 -6.47 17.03 26.67
N THR A 347 -5.49 16.70 27.51
CA THR A 347 -4.59 17.72 28.08
C THR A 347 -3.99 18.51 26.92
N THR A 348 -4.30 19.81 26.87
CA THR A 348 -4.25 20.72 25.70
C THR A 348 -2.91 20.86 24.97
N LYS A 349 -1.86 20.11 25.34
CA LYS A 349 -0.49 20.27 24.82
C LYS A 349 -0.06 19.22 23.79
N SER A 350 -0.81 18.14 23.57
CA SER A 350 -0.35 17.03 22.70
C SER A 350 -0.78 17.17 21.24
N TRP A 351 -2.02 17.59 20.98
CA TRP A 351 -2.55 17.67 19.61
C TRP A 351 -2.10 18.96 18.91
N ARG A 352 -1.66 18.82 17.65
CA ARG A 352 -1.03 19.92 16.88
C ARG A 352 -1.62 20.10 15.50
N LYS A 353 -2.30 19.08 14.98
CA LYS A 353 -2.71 19.05 13.57
C LYS A 353 -4.11 18.45 13.43
N LEU A 354 -4.97 19.15 12.71
CA LEU A 354 -6.27 18.68 12.29
C LEU A 354 -6.33 18.74 10.76
N VAL A 355 -6.70 17.64 10.14
CA VAL A 355 -6.63 17.46 8.69
C VAL A 355 -8.00 17.02 8.19
N PHE A 356 -8.44 17.68 7.13
CA PHE A 356 -9.74 17.43 6.50
C PHE A 356 -9.54 16.96 5.07
N VAL A 357 -10.41 16.08 4.58
CA VAL A 357 -10.43 15.73 3.16
C VAL A 357 -11.34 16.68 2.40
N GLU A 358 -10.89 17.22 1.28
CA GLU A 358 -11.61 18.20 0.46
C GLU A 358 -12.98 17.67 -0.01
N ALA A 359 -13.08 16.36 -0.26
CA ALA A 359 -14.34 15.71 -0.59
C ALA A 359 -15.45 15.93 0.47
N CYS A 360 -15.12 16.27 1.72
CA CYS A 360 -16.08 16.66 2.76
C CYS A 360 -16.66 18.07 2.54
N CYS A 361 -15.90 18.96 1.91
CA CYS A 361 -16.25 20.37 1.78
C CYS A 361 -17.24 20.62 0.63
N GLU A 362 -17.29 19.72 -0.35
CA GLU A 362 -18.08 19.87 -1.57
C GLU A 362 -19.52 19.32 -1.47
N SER A 363 -19.82 18.48 -0.46
CA SER A 363 -21.06 17.70 -0.41
C SER A 363 -22.31 18.43 0.12
N GLY A 364 -22.22 19.73 0.44
CA GLY A 364 -23.40 20.54 0.80
C GLY A 364 -23.10 21.76 1.68
N GLY A 365 -24.02 22.73 1.69
CA GLY A 365 -23.85 23.99 2.44
C GLY A 365 -23.72 23.82 3.97
N SER A 366 -24.31 22.77 4.54
CA SER A 366 -24.21 22.46 5.98
C SER A 366 -22.81 22.00 6.38
N SER A 367 -22.18 21.14 5.58
CA SER A 367 -20.83 20.61 5.86
C SER A 367 -19.77 21.69 5.82
N LYS A 368 -19.89 22.68 4.92
CA LYS A 368 -19.00 23.85 4.88
C LYS A 368 -19.06 24.68 6.16
N ALA A 369 -20.26 24.97 6.67
CA ALA A 369 -20.42 25.75 7.90
C ALA A 369 -19.87 25.00 9.13
N VAL A 370 -20.06 23.68 9.20
CA VAL A 370 -19.48 22.83 10.26
C VAL A 370 -17.95 22.83 10.17
N PHE A 371 -17.40 22.70 8.96
CA PHE A 371 -15.97 22.77 8.71
C PHE A 371 -15.37 24.10 9.16
N GLU A 372 -15.94 25.24 8.74
CA GLU A 372 -15.44 26.57 9.10
C GLU A 372 -15.45 26.78 10.63
N ARG A 373 -16.50 26.31 11.31
CA ARG A 373 -16.59 26.33 12.77
C ARG A 373 -15.51 25.47 13.42
N LEU A 374 -15.28 24.26 12.92
CA LEU A 374 -14.26 23.35 13.45
C LEU A 374 -12.84 23.87 13.20
N ALA A 375 -12.57 24.40 12.01
CA ALA A 375 -11.29 24.99 11.65
C ALA A 375 -10.98 26.23 12.51
N ALA A 376 -11.95 27.12 12.69
CA ALA A 376 -11.81 28.29 13.55
C ALA A 376 -11.55 27.90 15.01
N TRP A 377 -12.33 26.95 15.54
CA TRP A 377 -12.13 26.43 16.89
C TRP A 377 -10.75 25.77 17.04
N ALA A 378 -10.34 24.91 16.10
CA ALA A 378 -9.06 24.22 16.19
C ALA A 378 -7.88 25.19 16.13
N THR A 379 -7.96 26.21 15.27
CA THR A 379 -7.00 27.31 15.20
C THR A 379 -6.94 28.09 16.52
N SER A 380 -8.09 28.34 17.16
CA SER A 380 -8.15 29.02 18.47
C SER A 380 -7.48 28.21 19.59
N CYS A 381 -7.41 26.88 19.44
CA CYS A 381 -6.67 25.99 20.33
C CYS A 381 -5.18 25.85 19.97
N GLY A 382 -4.70 26.56 18.95
CA GLY A 382 -3.30 26.52 18.49
C GLY A 382 -2.95 25.34 17.59
N ALA A 383 -3.94 24.62 17.06
CA ALA A 383 -3.71 23.54 16.11
C ALA A 383 -3.61 24.05 14.67
N HIS A 384 -2.73 23.42 13.89
CA HIS A 384 -2.63 23.63 12.46
C HIS A 384 -3.77 22.89 11.74
N VAL A 385 -4.59 23.64 11.00
CA VAL A 385 -5.64 23.07 10.15
C VAL A 385 -5.11 22.91 8.73
N GLU A 386 -5.27 21.73 8.16
CA GLU A 386 -4.90 21.41 6.77
C GLU A 386 -6.10 20.82 6.04
N ILE A 387 -6.23 21.14 4.75
CA ILE A 387 -7.18 20.50 3.84
C ILE A 387 -6.35 19.68 2.85
N GLU A 388 -6.65 18.39 2.73
CA GLU A 388 -6.05 17.47 1.79
C GLU A 388 -7.07 17.11 0.72
N ASP A 389 -6.68 17.14 -0.55
CA ASP A 389 -7.52 16.55 -1.59
C ASP A 389 -7.63 15.02 -1.39
N LYS A 390 -8.64 14.40 -2.00
CA LYS A 390 -8.90 12.95 -1.84
C LYS A 390 -7.74 12.09 -2.36
N VAL A 391 -7.07 12.53 -3.42
CA VAL A 391 -5.93 11.81 -4.00
C VAL A 391 -4.76 11.84 -3.01
N SER A 392 -4.41 13.02 -2.51
CA SER A 392 -3.44 13.23 -1.42
C SER A 392 -3.77 12.44 -0.16
N TRP A 393 -5.06 12.26 0.16
CA TRP A 393 -5.46 11.45 1.31
C TRP A 393 -5.10 9.98 1.13
N ASP A 394 -5.37 9.42 -0.05
CA ASP A 394 -5.04 8.04 -0.41
C ASP A 394 -3.52 7.84 -0.55
N ALA A 395 -2.83 8.86 -1.05
CA ALA A 395 -1.40 8.92 -1.36
C ALA A 395 -0.48 9.19 -0.14
N ARG A 396 -0.58 10.38 0.45
CA ARG A 396 0.61 11.19 0.83
C ARG A 396 1.07 11.07 2.27
N LYS A 397 0.25 10.52 3.17
CA LYS A 397 0.55 10.54 4.62
C LYS A 397 0.78 9.18 5.25
N LEU A 398 0.37 8.11 4.58
CA LEU A 398 0.95 6.81 4.84
C LEU A 398 2.43 6.82 4.42
N GLU A 399 2.73 7.48 3.31
CA GLU A 399 4.07 7.87 2.88
C GLU A 399 4.89 8.55 3.99
N GLU A 400 4.42 9.70 4.49
CA GLU A 400 5.08 10.44 5.57
C GLU A 400 5.20 9.62 6.85
N SER A 401 4.19 8.81 7.14
CA SER A 401 4.15 7.95 8.31
C SER A 401 5.18 6.81 8.21
N GLN A 402 5.30 6.18 7.05
CA GLN A 402 6.30 5.17 6.73
C GLN A 402 7.70 5.78 6.80
N ARG A 403 7.91 6.96 6.19
CA ARG A 403 9.15 7.74 6.30
C ARG A 403 9.56 7.95 7.77
N ARG A 404 8.62 8.33 8.64
CA ARG A 404 8.88 8.55 10.08
C ARG A 404 9.20 7.27 10.85
N ALA A 405 8.72 6.12 10.40
CA ALA A 405 9.06 4.81 10.97
C ALA A 405 10.37 4.23 10.43
N GLY A 406 11.12 5.01 9.63
CA GLY A 406 12.33 4.54 8.96
C GLY A 406 12.03 3.53 7.85
N LEU A 407 10.76 3.38 7.48
CA LEU A 407 10.35 2.62 6.30
C LEU A 407 10.51 3.56 5.10
N ARG A 408 10.94 3.00 3.96
CA ARG A 408 10.75 3.75 2.72
C ARG A 408 9.24 3.86 2.52
N PRO A 409 8.74 5.07 2.25
CA PRO A 409 7.33 5.23 1.91
C PRO A 409 6.96 4.34 0.74
N CYS A 410 5.71 3.90 0.77
CA CYS A 410 5.11 2.95 -0.16
C CYS A 410 3.79 3.49 -0.77
N PHE A 411 3.43 4.77 -0.60
CA PHE A 411 2.27 5.37 -1.27
C PHE A 411 2.50 6.81 -1.75
N VAL A 412 2.26 7.08 -3.04
CA VAL A 412 1.71 8.32 -3.61
C VAL A 412 0.61 7.92 -4.60
#